data_AF-X0Z0C4-F1
#
_entry.id   AF-X0Z0C4-F1
#
_cell.length_a   1.000
_cell.length_b   1.000
_cell.length_c   1.000
_cell.angle_alpha   90.00
_cell.angle_beta   90.00
_cell.angle_gamma   90.00
#
_symmetry.space_group_name_H-M   'P 1'
#
loop_
_entity.id
_entity.type
_entity.pdbx_description
1 polymer ?
#
loop_
_entity_poly.entity_id
_entity_poly.type
_entity_poly.pdbx_seq_one_letter_code
_entity_poly.pdbx_strand_id
1 'polypeptide(L)' 'MEDAARCLLETYHQDAIEQGGRIRDGLRDAVEQTIVSLGNGFLAHPRNEFLREAVRDGQIAPDAFYQEILYIIYRF' A
#
# COMPACT_ATOMS: atom_id res chain seq x y z
N MET A 1 13.11 -39.31 27.61
CA MET A 1 13.80 -38.94 26.35
C MET A 1 12.94 -37.85 25.75
N GLU A 2 12.87 -36.73 26.45
CA GLU A 2 12.05 -35.57 26.12
C GLU A 2 12.99 -34.45 25.66
N ASP A 3 12.46 -33.55 24.85
CA ASP A 3 13.13 -32.32 24.35
C ASP A 3 14.04 -32.39 23.12
N ALA A 4 13.87 -33.39 22.24
CA ALA A 4 14.22 -33.22 20.81
C ALA A 4 13.02 -32.78 19.94
N ALA A 5 11.81 -32.75 20.51
CA ALA A 5 10.55 -32.58 19.78
C ALA A 5 10.01 -31.14 19.73
N ARG A 6 10.77 -30.15 20.18
CA ARG A 6 10.40 -28.73 20.04
C ARG A 6 11.67 -27.90 19.90
N CYS A 7 12.25 -27.92 18.70
CA CYS A 7 13.34 -27.01 18.38
C CYS A 7 12.79 -25.58 18.49
N LEU A 8 13.22 -24.85 19.54
CA LEU A 8 12.77 -23.48 19.77
C LEU A 8 13.01 -22.60 18.54
N LEU A 9 14.10 -22.85 17.79
CA LEU A 9 14.40 -22.16 16.55
C LEU A 9 13.34 -22.38 15.47
N GLU A 10 12.82 -23.59 15.33
CA GLU A 10 11.75 -23.92 14.37
C GLU A 10 10.43 -23.25 14.77
N THR A 11 10.13 -23.19 16.07
CA THR A 11 8.96 -22.47 16.59
C THR A 11 9.07 -20.96 16.31
N TYR A 12 10.22 -20.34 16.63
CA TYR A 12 10.47 -18.92 16.33
C TYR A 12 10.44 -18.62 14.83
N HIS A 13 10.93 -19.53 13.99
CA HIS A 13 10.87 -19.38 12.54
C HIS A 13 9.42 -19.35 12.04
N GLN A 14 8.59 -20.28 12.51
CA GLN A 14 7.19 -20.36 12.12
C GLN A 14 6.40 -19.15 12.61
N ASP A 15 6.64 -18.71 13.84
CA ASP A 15 6.02 -17.51 14.42
C ASP A 15 6.40 -16.24 13.65
N ALA A 16 7.66 -16.11 13.23
CA ALA A 16 8.11 -14.97 12.42
C ALA A 16 7.45 -14.95 11.03
N ILE A 17 7.22 -16.11 10.42
CA ILE A 17 6.51 -16.22 9.14
C ILE A 17 5.04 -15.83 9.30
N GLU A 18 4.36 -16.37 10.32
CA GLU A 18 2.94 -16.08 10.55
C GLU A 18 2.70 -14.61 10.91
N GLN A 19 3.52 -14.05 11.81
CA GLN A 19 3.42 -12.65 12.22
C GLN A 19 3.81 -11.71 11.06
N GLY A 20 4.86 -12.05 10.32
CA GLY A 20 5.29 -11.28 9.14
C GLY A 20 4.24 -11.27 8.02
N GLY A 21 3.55 -12.40 7.80
CA GLY A 21 2.45 -12.50 6.84
C GLY A 21 1.29 -11.56 7.18
N ARG A 22 0.81 -11.59 8.43
CA ARG A 22 -0.31 -10.75 8.88
C ARG A 22 0.00 -9.25 8.84
N ILE A 23 1.23 -8.86 9.21
CA ILE A 23 1.67 -7.46 9.12
C ILE A 23 1.73 -7.02 7.66
N ARG A 24 2.25 -7.87 6.77
CA ARG A 24 2.32 -7.58 5.33
C ARG A 24 0.94 -7.44 4.70
N ASP A 25 0.00 -8.31 5.06
CA ASP A 25 -1.36 -8.26 4.53
C ASP A 25 -2.08 -6.99 5.02
N GLY A 26 -1.96 -6.66 6.31
CA GLY A 26 -2.49 -5.39 6.84
C GLY A 26 -1.86 -4.16 6.20
N LEU A 27 -0.55 -4.18 5.91
CA LEU A 27 0.12 -3.10 5.20
C LEU A 27 -0.38 -2.97 3.76
N ARG A 28 -0.60 -4.10 3.07
CA ARG A 28 -1.14 -4.11 1.71
C ARG A 28 -2.52 -3.44 1.67
N ASP A 29 -3.42 -3.84 2.57
CA ASP A 29 -4.77 -3.29 2.63
C ASP A 29 -4.76 -1.79 2.95
N ALA A 30 -3.89 -1.37 3.89
CA ALA A 30 -3.72 0.04 4.23
C ALA A 30 -3.19 0.88 3.06
N VAL A 31 -2.22 0.35 2.30
CA VAL A 31 -1.67 1.02 1.11
C VAL A 31 -2.74 1.13 0.03
N GLU A 32 -3.49 0.07 -0.24
CA GLU A 32 -4.58 0.07 -1.21
C GLU A 32 -5.62 1.15 -0.87
N GLN A 33 -6.09 1.18 0.38
CA GLN A 33 -7.06 2.17 0.84
C GLN A 33 -6.49 3.60 0.74
N THR A 34 -5.20 3.78 1.00
CA THR A 34 -4.53 5.08 0.92
C THR A 34 -4.48 5.58 -0.53
N ILE A 35 -4.13 4.71 -1.48
CA ILE A 35 -4.12 5.06 -2.92
C ILE A 35 -5.49 5.55 -3.36
N VAL A 36 -6.55 4.81 -3.03
CA VAL A 36 -7.93 5.16 -3.40
C VAL A 36 -8.34 6.49 -2.75
N SER A 37 -8.05 6.65 -1.46
CA SER A 37 -8.43 7.85 -0.70
C SER A 37 -7.71 9.10 -1.23
N LEU A 38 -6.41 9.00 -1.51
CA LEU A 38 -5.63 10.09 -2.09
C LEU A 38 -6.09 10.42 -3.50
N GLY A 39 -6.24 9.42 -4.38
CA GLY A 39 -6.69 9.63 -5.75
C GLY A 39 -8.06 10.32 -5.81
N ASN A 40 -9.03 9.82 -5.05
CA ASN A 40 -10.35 10.44 -4.95
C ASN A 40 -10.28 11.84 -4.33
N GLY A 41 -9.49 12.03 -3.27
CA GLY A 41 -9.29 13.33 -2.63
C GLY A 41 -8.74 14.36 -3.61
N PHE A 42 -7.68 14.02 -4.34
CA PHE A 42 -7.09 14.90 -5.34
C PHE A 42 -8.06 15.24 -6.48
N LEU A 43 -8.85 14.28 -6.96
CA LEU A 43 -9.82 14.49 -8.04
C LEU A 43 -11.14 15.14 -7.58
N ALA A 44 -11.48 15.10 -6.30
CA ALA A 44 -12.70 15.73 -5.77
C ALA A 44 -12.46 17.15 -5.26
N HIS A 45 -11.22 17.49 -4.88
CA HIS A 45 -10.93 18.76 -4.24
C HIS A 45 -11.14 19.96 -5.19
N PRO A 46 -11.93 20.98 -4.81
CA PRO A 46 -12.34 22.06 -5.72
C PRO A 46 -11.16 22.92 -6.22
N ARG A 47 -10.07 23.00 -5.47
CA ARG A 47 -8.86 23.75 -5.88
C ARG A 47 -7.99 23.01 -6.91
N ASN A 48 -8.31 21.76 -7.22
CA ASN A 48 -7.55 20.92 -8.15
C ASN A 48 -8.19 20.90 -9.55
N GLU A 49 -8.82 22.02 -9.96
CA GLU A 49 -9.47 22.14 -11.27
C GLU A 49 -8.52 21.80 -12.42
N PHE A 50 -7.31 22.36 -12.40
CA PHE A 50 -6.28 22.07 -13.40
C PHE A 50 -5.95 20.57 -13.51
N LEU A 51 -5.83 19.86 -12.38
CA LEU A 51 -5.59 18.42 -12.37
C LEU A 51 -6.78 17.66 -12.98
N ARG A 52 -8.01 18.03 -12.60
CA ARG A 52 -9.23 17.39 -13.13
C ARG A 52 -9.37 17.59 -14.64
N GLU A 53 -9.05 18.78 -15.13
CA GLU A 53 -9.05 19.08 -16.57
C GLU A 53 -7.96 18.29 -17.30
N ALA A 54 -6.72 18.30 -16.77
CA ALA A 54 -5.63 17.53 -17.37
C ALA A 54 -5.91 16.02 -17.46
N VAL A 55 -6.58 15.45 -16.45
CA VAL A 55 -7.01 14.04 -16.48
C VAL A 55 -8.17 13.84 -17.47
N ARG A 56 -9.14 14.76 -17.54
CA ARG A 56 -10.28 14.68 -18.47
C ARG A 56 -9.86 14.80 -19.93
N ASP A 57 -8.90 15.68 -20.21
CA ASP A 57 -8.38 15.94 -21.56
C ASP A 57 -7.34 14.91 -22.00
N GLY A 58 -7.00 13.95 -21.12
CA GLY A 58 -6.01 12.92 -21.40
C GLY A 58 -4.57 13.42 -21.42
N GLN A 59 -4.30 14.63 -20.91
CA GLN A 59 -2.95 15.16 -20.73
C GLN A 59 -2.17 14.33 -19.69
N ILE A 60 -2.88 13.80 -18.69
CA ILE A 60 -2.33 12.88 -17.70
C ILE A 60 -2.99 11.52 -17.91
N ALA A 61 -2.17 10.53 -18.25
CA ALA A 61 -2.63 9.16 -18.35
C ALA A 61 -2.98 8.60 -16.95
N PRO A 62 -3.99 7.72 -16.82
CA PRO A 62 -4.37 7.15 -15.53
C PRO A 62 -3.22 6.44 -14.80
N ASP A 63 -2.35 5.76 -15.54
CA ASP A 63 -1.16 5.11 -15.00
C ASP A 63 -0.14 6.12 -14.46
N ALA A 64 0.08 7.24 -15.16
CA ALA A 64 0.95 8.31 -14.68
C ALA A 64 0.41 8.93 -13.38
N PHE A 65 -0.90 9.18 -13.29
CA PHE A 65 -1.53 9.68 -12.07
C PHE A 65 -1.38 8.69 -10.90
N TYR A 66 -1.55 7.40 -11.18
CA TYR A 66 -1.31 6.34 -10.20
C TYR A 66 0.15 6.30 -9.72
N GLN A 67 1.13 6.46 -10.62
CA GLN A 67 2.55 6.52 -10.25
C GLN A 67 2.87 7.72 -9.33
N GLU A 68 2.27 8.89 -9.57
CA GLU A 68 2.45 10.05 -8.69
C GLU A 68 1.89 9.79 -7.28
N ILE A 69 0.77 9.09 -7.15
CA ILE A 69 0.22 8.68 -5.84
C ILE A 69 1.19 7.70 -5.15
N LEU A 70 1.71 6.70 -5.87
CA LEU A 70 2.69 5.77 -5.30
C LEU A 70 3.95 6.52 -4.85
N TYR A 71 4.43 7.48 -5.64
CA TYR A 71 5.57 8.29 -5.28
C TYR A 71 5.34 9.05 -3.98
N ILE A 72 4.16 9.64 -3.77
CA ILE A 72 3.81 10.28 -2.51
C ILE A 72 3.85 9.27 -1.35
N ILE A 73 3.27 8.08 -1.51
CA ILE A 73 3.17 7.05 -0.46
C ILE A 73 4.54 6.47 -0.07
N TYR A 74 5.46 6.32 -1.01
CA TYR A 74 6.76 5.69 -0.75
C TYR A 74 7.89 6.68 -0.48
N ARG A 75 7.71 7.95 -0.84
CA ARG A 75 8.71 9.01 -0.59
C ARG A 75 8.51 9.70 0.76
N PHE A 76 7.29 9.73 1.28
CA PHE A 76 6.94 10.32 2.58
C PHE A 76 6.48 9.23 3.54
#